data_AF-A0A932ZV46-F1
#
_entry.id   AF-A0A932ZV46-F1
#
_cell.length_a   1.000
_cell.length_b   1.000
_cell.length_c   1.000
_cell.angle_alpha   90.00
_cell.angle_beta   90.00
_cell.angle_gamma   90.00
#
_symmetry.space_group_name_H-M   'P 1'
#
loop_
_entity.id
_entity.type
_entity.pdbx_description
1 polymer ?
#
loop_
_entity_poly.entity_id
_entity_poly.type
_entity_poly.pdbx_seq_one_letter_code
_entity_poly.pdbx_strand_id
1 'polypeptide(L)'
;YFITIGIKPTYEAYPGQPLAEITPQSAAEVRRWIIGTPDDAIAAIDRFQEETGGFGGLMLTTHEWVEPAKVRRSLELFARYVMPHFRGHARDLQDEWRRTQAAAAAGKLPVLGQPAPAGSHDGGSNLSFP
;
A
#
# COMPACT_ATOMS: atom_id res chain seq x y z
N TYR A 1 -3.72 -18.20 -25.82
CA TYR A 1 -4.29 -16.99 -26.45
C TYR A 1 -3.31 -15.82 -26.45
N PHE A 2 -2.94 -15.25 -25.29
CA PHE A 2 -2.04 -14.09 -25.26
C PHE A 2 -0.64 -14.36 -25.86
N ILE A 3 -0.08 -15.54 -25.64
CA ILE A 3 1.24 -15.88 -26.18
C ILE A 3 1.19 -16.03 -27.71
N THR A 4 0.09 -16.53 -28.26
CA THR A 4 -0.06 -16.76 -29.71
C THR A 4 -0.26 -15.48 -30.51
N ILE A 5 -0.71 -14.39 -29.90
CA ILE A 5 -0.90 -13.08 -30.57
C ILE A 5 0.36 -12.19 -30.51
N GLY A 6 1.53 -12.76 -30.22
CA GLY A 6 2.82 -12.05 -30.29
C GLY A 6 3.21 -11.28 -29.03
N ILE A 7 2.40 -11.30 -27.95
CA ILE A 7 2.78 -10.66 -26.68
C ILE A 7 3.55 -11.59 -25.73
N LYS A 8 4.05 -12.73 -26.23
CA LYS A 8 4.92 -13.66 -25.49
C LYS A 8 6.08 -12.96 -24.75
N PRO A 9 6.82 -12.00 -25.34
CA PRO A 9 7.93 -11.34 -24.64
C PRO A 9 7.53 -10.66 -23.32
N THR A 10 6.24 -10.31 -23.16
CA THR A 10 5.74 -9.69 -21.92
C THR A 10 5.48 -10.68 -20.79
N TYR A 11 5.59 -11.98 -21.06
CA TYR A 11 5.41 -13.08 -20.10
C TYR A 11 6.69 -13.91 -19.91
N GLU A 12 7.77 -13.57 -20.63
CA GLU A 12 9.04 -14.26 -20.51
C GLU A 12 9.79 -13.77 -19.26
N ALA A 13 10.25 -14.69 -18.42
CA ALA A 13 11.13 -14.37 -17.30
C ALA A 13 12.58 -14.10 -17.76
N TYR A 14 12.98 -14.67 -18.89
CA TYR A 14 14.27 -14.45 -19.54
C TYR A 14 14.13 -14.52 -21.07
N PRO A 15 15.04 -13.86 -21.82
CA PRO A 15 14.95 -13.81 -23.28
C PRO A 15 14.90 -15.20 -23.91
N GLY A 16 13.85 -15.45 -24.70
CA GLY A 16 13.73 -16.69 -25.46
C GLY A 16 13.20 -17.88 -24.67
N GLN A 17 12.64 -17.67 -23.47
CA GLN A 17 12.07 -18.74 -22.64
C GLN A 17 11.10 -19.64 -23.45
N PRO A 18 11.30 -20.97 -23.44
CA PRO A 18 10.38 -21.92 -24.05
C PRO A 18 8.95 -21.78 -23.51
N LEU A 19 7.94 -21.87 -24.39
CA LEU A 19 6.54 -21.72 -23.99
C LEU A 19 6.10 -22.72 -22.93
N ALA A 20 6.60 -23.96 -23.00
CA ALA A 20 6.27 -25.01 -22.04
C ALA A 20 6.70 -24.67 -20.60
N GLU A 21 7.65 -23.75 -20.43
CA GLU A 21 8.16 -23.32 -19.12
C GLU A 21 7.41 -22.10 -18.56
N ILE A 22 6.58 -21.43 -19.37
CA ILE A 22 5.77 -20.30 -18.92
C ILE A 22 4.56 -20.83 -18.15
N THR A 23 4.71 -20.92 -16.83
CA THR A 23 3.63 -21.31 -15.93
C THR A 23 2.69 -20.14 -15.64
N PRO A 24 1.44 -20.39 -15.19
CA PRO A 24 0.53 -19.33 -14.75
C PRO A 24 1.12 -18.46 -13.63
N GLN A 25 1.89 -19.06 -12.72
CA GLN A 25 2.55 -18.37 -11.62
C GLN A 25 3.65 -17.45 -12.14
N SER A 26 4.54 -17.96 -12.99
CA SER A 26 5.60 -17.14 -13.62
C SER A 26 5.02 -15.99 -14.43
N ALA A 27 3.94 -16.23 -15.17
CA ALA A 27 3.22 -15.19 -15.90
C ALA A 27 2.65 -14.10 -14.96
N ALA A 28 2.04 -14.49 -13.83
CA ALA A 28 1.51 -13.55 -12.84
C ALA A 28 2.62 -12.71 -12.18
N GLU A 29 3.76 -13.33 -11.87
CA GLU A 29 4.92 -12.65 -11.28
C GLU A 29 5.55 -11.64 -12.24
N VAL A 30 5.84 -12.05 -13.48
CA VAL A 30 6.43 -11.17 -14.51
C VAL A 30 5.51 -9.99 -14.83
N ARG A 31 4.21 -10.23 -14.89
CA ARG A 31 3.19 -9.19 -15.14
C ARG A 31 2.80 -8.40 -13.89
N ARG A 32 3.37 -8.74 -12.73
CA ARG A 32 3.08 -8.16 -11.41
C ARG A 32 1.59 -8.12 -11.09
N TRP A 33 0.88 -9.20 -11.37
CA TRP A 33 -0.52 -9.36 -11.00
C TRP A 33 -0.65 -9.51 -9.48
N ILE A 34 -1.59 -8.75 -8.90
CA ILE A 34 -1.92 -8.86 -7.49
C ILE A 34 -3.01 -9.94 -7.34
N ILE A 35 -2.63 -11.08 -6.79
CA ILE A 35 -3.51 -12.25 -6.61
C ILE A 35 -3.36 -12.73 -5.18
N GLY A 36 -4.47 -12.83 -4.45
CA GLY A 36 -4.45 -13.33 -3.07
C GLY A 36 -5.53 -12.74 -2.19
N THR A 37 -5.20 -12.59 -0.92
CA THR A 37 -6.02 -11.98 0.12
C THR A 37 -5.93 -10.45 0.09
N PRO A 38 -6.79 -9.73 0.84
CA PRO A 38 -6.65 -8.27 0.97
C PRO A 38 -5.28 -7.84 1.52
N ASP A 39 -4.68 -8.60 2.42
CA ASP A 39 -3.37 -8.29 3.01
C ASP A 39 -2.25 -8.41 1.96
N ASP A 40 -2.34 -9.42 1.08
CA ASP A 40 -1.40 -9.57 -0.04
C ASP A 40 -1.49 -8.37 -1.00
N ALA A 41 -2.70 -7.83 -1.21
CA ALA A 41 -2.90 -6.66 -2.04
C ALA A 41 -2.32 -5.39 -1.40
N ILE A 42 -2.44 -5.22 -0.09
CA ILE A 42 -1.81 -4.12 0.64
C ILE A 42 -0.29 -4.20 0.50
N ALA A 43 0.30 -5.36 0.80
CA ALA A 43 1.75 -5.57 0.73
C ALA A 43 2.30 -5.35 -0.69
N ALA A 44 1.57 -5.79 -1.72
CA ALA A 44 1.97 -5.55 -3.11
C ALA A 44 1.91 -4.06 -3.48
N ILE A 45 0.88 -3.34 -3.02
CA ILE A 45 0.75 -1.89 -3.27
C ILE A 45 1.83 -1.10 -2.53
N ASP A 46 2.13 -1.41 -1.27
CA ASP A 46 3.19 -0.74 -0.51
C ASP A 46 4.56 -0.92 -1.18
N ARG A 47 4.90 -2.16 -1.56
CA ARG A 47 6.12 -2.43 -2.32
C ARG A 47 6.18 -1.62 -3.61
N PHE A 48 5.05 -1.51 -4.30
CA PHE A 48 4.98 -0.74 -5.54
C PHE A 48 5.18 0.77 -5.28
N GLN A 49 4.62 1.33 -4.22
CA GLN A 49 4.86 2.72 -3.83
C GLN A 49 6.31 2.98 -3.47
N GLU A 50 6.95 2.06 -2.72
CA GLU A 50 8.37 2.16 -2.37
C GLU A 50 9.26 2.15 -3.62
N GLU A 51 8.99 1.27 -4.58
CA GLU A 51 9.76 1.16 -5.82
C GLU A 51 9.56 2.37 -6.76
N THR A 52 8.36 2.96 -6.80
CA THR A 52 8.05 4.08 -7.73
C THR A 52 8.27 5.46 -7.11
N GLY A 53 8.50 5.55 -5.79
CA GLY A 53 8.44 6.82 -5.06
C GLY A 53 7.02 7.36 -4.87
N GLY A 54 6.01 6.50 -4.99
CA GLY A 54 4.58 6.82 -4.89
C GLY A 54 3.88 6.96 -6.25
N PHE A 55 2.54 6.99 -6.23
CA PHE A 55 1.68 7.20 -7.39
C PHE A 55 0.37 7.89 -6.97
N GLY A 56 -0.24 8.66 -7.88
CA GLY A 56 -1.45 9.45 -7.59
C GLY A 56 -2.75 8.64 -7.56
N GLY A 57 -2.77 7.45 -8.16
CA GLY A 57 -3.92 6.56 -8.14
C GLY A 57 -3.62 5.19 -8.75
N LEU A 58 -4.42 4.19 -8.35
CA LEU A 58 -4.35 2.83 -8.88
C LEU A 58 -5.61 2.56 -9.72
N MET A 59 -5.42 2.12 -10.97
CA MET A 59 -6.51 1.68 -11.83
C MET A 59 -6.65 0.15 -11.78
N LEU A 60 -7.83 -0.33 -11.40
CA LEU A 60 -8.15 -1.75 -11.38
C LEU A 60 -8.65 -2.21 -12.75
N THR A 61 -8.00 -3.21 -13.33
CA THR A 61 -8.43 -3.84 -14.58
C THR A 61 -9.28 -5.08 -14.30
N THR A 62 -10.46 -5.13 -14.89
CA THR A 62 -11.32 -6.33 -14.88
C THR A 62 -11.36 -6.93 -16.27
N HIS A 63 -11.49 -8.25 -16.34
CA HIS A 63 -11.53 -8.97 -17.61
C HIS A 63 -12.82 -9.80 -17.72
N GLU A 64 -13.38 -9.88 -18.91
CA GLU A 64 -14.66 -10.52 -19.24
C GLU A 64 -14.67 -12.04 -19.12
N TRP A 65 -13.48 -12.67 -19.13
CA TRP A 65 -13.30 -14.11 -18.94
C TRP A 65 -13.40 -14.59 -17.48
N VAL A 66 -13.63 -13.70 -16.51
CA VAL A 66 -13.84 -14.05 -15.10
C VAL A 66 -15.33 -13.93 -14.78
N GLU A 67 -15.85 -14.91 -14.04
CA GLU A 67 -17.23 -14.90 -13.56
C GLU A 67 -17.59 -13.57 -12.86
N PRO A 68 -18.68 -12.87 -13.26
CA PRO A 68 -19.01 -11.54 -12.74
C PRO A 68 -19.19 -11.48 -11.22
N ALA A 69 -19.65 -12.56 -10.60
CA ALA A 69 -19.79 -12.66 -9.15
C ALA A 69 -18.42 -12.60 -8.42
N LYS A 70 -17.40 -13.26 -8.99
CA LYS A 70 -16.05 -13.24 -8.43
C LYS A 70 -15.41 -11.86 -8.56
N VAL A 71 -15.60 -11.20 -9.71
CA VAL A 71 -15.12 -9.82 -9.91
C VAL A 71 -15.76 -8.89 -8.88
N ARG A 72 -17.08 -8.94 -8.70
CA ARG A 72 -17.77 -8.13 -7.69
C ARG A 72 -17.25 -8.39 -6.27
N ARG A 73 -17.09 -9.65 -5.89
CA ARG A 73 -16.55 -10.02 -4.57
C ARG A 73 -15.12 -9.50 -4.39
N SER A 74 -14.27 -9.59 -5.42
CA SER A 74 -12.91 -9.04 -5.37
C SER A 74 -12.90 -7.53 -5.19
N LEU A 75 -13.74 -6.80 -5.92
CA LEU A 75 -13.87 -5.35 -5.80
C LEU A 75 -14.45 -4.94 -4.45
N GLU A 76 -15.39 -5.72 -3.91
CA GLU A 76 -15.93 -5.50 -2.57
C GLU A 76 -14.85 -5.67 -1.49
N LEU A 77 -14.07 -6.75 -1.55
CA LEU A 77 -12.97 -6.98 -0.62
C LEU A 77 -11.91 -5.86 -0.72
N PHE A 78 -11.58 -5.46 -1.95
CA PHE A 78 -10.65 -4.36 -2.18
C PHE A 78 -11.16 -3.05 -1.56
N ALA A 79 -12.43 -2.70 -1.80
CA ALA A 79 -13.02 -1.47 -1.30
C ALA A 79 -13.15 -1.45 0.23
N ARG A 80 -13.51 -2.58 0.85
CA ARG A 80 -13.72 -2.67 2.30
C ARG A 80 -12.43 -2.77 3.11
N TYR A 81 -11.41 -3.46 2.59
CA TYR A 81 -10.23 -3.82 3.39
C TYR A 81 -8.94 -3.16 2.89
N VAL A 82 -8.80 -2.95 1.58
CA VAL A 82 -7.54 -2.42 1.00
C VAL A 82 -7.58 -0.90 0.93
N MET A 83 -8.61 -0.30 0.34
CA MET A 83 -8.70 1.15 0.18
C MET A 83 -8.57 1.95 1.50
N PRO A 84 -9.16 1.53 2.64
CA PRO A 84 -9.03 2.27 3.90
C PRO A 84 -7.60 2.33 4.43
N HIS A 85 -6.77 1.31 4.16
CA HIS A 85 -5.37 1.27 4.60
C HIS A 85 -4.56 2.44 4.03
N PHE A 86 -4.89 2.89 2.81
CA PHE A 86 -4.16 3.94 2.09
C PHE A 86 -4.78 5.33 2.23
N ARG A 87 -5.90 5.51 2.94
CA ARG A 87 -6.48 6.83 3.18
C ARG A 87 -5.67 7.57 4.26
N GLY A 88 -5.31 8.83 3.98
CA GLY A 88 -4.35 9.64 4.75
C GLY A 88 -4.47 9.58 6.28
N HIS A 89 -5.68 9.54 6.83
CA HIS A 89 -5.90 9.42 8.27
C HIS A 89 -5.32 8.14 8.91
N ALA A 90 -5.25 7.03 8.17
CA ALA A 90 -4.67 5.78 8.68
C ALA A 90 -3.14 5.87 8.78
N ARG A 91 -2.49 6.54 7.82
CA ARG A 91 -1.05 6.78 7.84
C ARG A 91 -0.66 7.73 8.96
N ASP A 92 -1.35 8.88 9.07
CA ASP A 92 -1.09 9.85 10.13
C ASP A 92 -1.28 9.21 11.51
N LEU A 93 -2.34 8.40 11.70
CA LEU A 93 -2.58 7.70 12.96
C LEU A 93 -1.50 6.64 13.26
N GLN A 94 -1.05 5.89 12.26
CA GLN A 94 0.01 4.89 12.43
C GLN A 94 1.38 5.54 12.71
N ASP A 95 1.66 6.68 12.09
CA ASP A 95 2.88 7.44 12.31
C ASP A 95 2.88 8.08 13.70
N GLU A 96 1.75 8.66 14.13
CA GLU A 96 1.59 9.14 15.50
C GLU A 96 1.67 8.01 16.54
N TRP A 97 1.08 6.85 16.24
CA TRP A 97 1.22 5.66 17.09
C TRP A 97 2.69 5.22 17.22
N ARG A 98 3.43 5.18 16.11
CA ARG A 98 4.88 4.89 16.10
C ARG A 98 5.66 5.92 16.91
N ARG A 99 5.38 7.21 16.74
CA ARG A 99 6.00 8.31 17.52
C ARG A 99 5.71 8.14 19.01
N THR A 100 4.47 7.79 19.37
CA THR A 100 4.06 7.56 20.75
C THR A 100 4.79 6.36 21.36
N GLN A 101 4.93 5.25 20.63
CA GLN A 101 5.70 4.09 21.10
C GLN A 101 7.20 4.41 21.25
N ALA A 102 7.78 5.15 20.31
CA ALA A 102 9.18 5.57 20.41
C ALA A 102 9.42 6.51 21.59
N ALA A 103 8.49 7.44 21.84
CA ALA A 103 8.51 8.32 23.01
C ALA A 103 8.32 7.52 24.31
N ALA A 104 7.49 6.46 24.31
CA ALA A 104 7.32 5.57 25.47
C ALA A 104 8.62 4.84 25.80
N ALA A 105 9.24 4.22 24.78
CA ALA A 105 10.51 3.51 24.92
C ALA A 105 11.65 4.43 25.35
N ALA A 106 11.62 5.69 24.93
CA ALA A 106 12.59 6.71 25.33
C ALA A 106 12.28 7.39 26.68
N GLY A 107 11.20 7.00 27.38
CA GLY A 107 10.80 7.60 28.66
C GLY A 107 10.31 9.06 28.57
N LYS A 108 9.91 9.51 27.37
CA LYS A 108 9.52 10.90 27.07
C LYS A 108 8.00 11.13 27.04
N LEU A 109 7.19 10.11 27.29
CA LEU A 109 5.74 10.30 27.36
C LEU A 109 5.37 11.06 28.65
N PRO A 110 4.52 12.10 28.54
CA PRO A 110 4.01 12.80 29.70
C PRO A 110 3.16 11.85 30.55
N VAL A 111 3.52 11.70 31.83
CA VAL A 111 2.70 10.97 32.80
C VAL A 111 1.48 11.83 33.11
N LEU A 112 0.28 11.33 32.79
CA LEU A 112 -0.97 11.99 33.14
C LEU A 112 -1.05 12.18 34.66
N GLY A 113 -0.97 13.45 35.11
CA GLY A 113 -0.98 13.83 36.52
C GLY A 113 0.31 14.48 37.03
N GLN A 114 1.39 14.55 36.24
CA GLN A 114 2.57 15.36 36.57
C GLN A 114 2.44 16.77 35.98
N PRO A 115 2.76 17.83 36.75
CA PRO A 115 2.85 19.18 36.20
C PRO A 115 3.91 19.22 35.10
N ALA A 116 3.63 19.96 34.02
CA ALA A 116 4.55 20.13 32.89
C ALA A 116 5.94 20.55 33.40
N PRO A 117 7.05 19.99 32.85
CA PRO A 117 8.38 20.31 33.30
C PRO A 117 8.63 21.82 33.14
N ALA A 118 9.01 22.46 34.25
CA ALA A 118 9.24 23.90 34.31
C ALA A 118 10.43 24.28 33.43
N GLY A 119 10.17 24.83 32.24
CA GLY A 119 11.24 25.40 31.41
C GLY A 119 10.89 25.52 29.93
N SER A 120 10.05 26.48 29.57
CA SER A 120 10.18 27.28 28.34
C SER A 120 9.09 28.35 28.27
N HIS A 121 9.07 29.27 29.25
CA HIS A 121 8.47 30.58 29.01
C HIS A 121 9.57 31.46 28.43
N ASP A 122 9.68 31.47 27.11
CA ASP A 122 10.27 32.61 26.43
C ASP A 122 9.14 33.38 25.77
N GLY A 123 8.87 34.56 26.31
CA GLY A 123 7.83 35.46 25.86
C GLY A 123 8.26 36.08 24.53
N GLY A 124 7.53 35.76 23.47
CA GLY A 124 7.70 36.37 22.16
C GLY A 124 6.35 36.54 21.51
N SER A 125 5.77 37.71 21.71
CA SER A 125 4.59 38.22 21.03
C SER A 125 4.61 37.96 19.51
N ASN A 126 3.45 37.55 18.98
CA ASN A 126 2.73 38.22 17.88
C ASN A 126 2.18 37.21 16.86
N LEU A 127 0.93 36.79 17.06
CA LEU A 127 0.09 36.22 15.99
C LEU A 127 -1.30 36.84 16.10
N SER A 128 -1.44 38.03 15.53
CA SER A 128 -2.74 38.53 15.07
C SER A 128 -3.06 37.81 13.75
N PHE A 129 -4.22 37.17 13.67
CA PHE A 129 -4.80 36.72 12.41
C PHE A 129 -6.09 37.50 12.13
N PRO A 130 -6.42 37.81 10.86
CA PRO A 130 -7.69 38.43 10.49
C PRO A 130 -8.87 37.49 10.69
#